data_AF-A0A3D2IF49-F1
#
_entry.id   AF-A0A3D2IF49-F1
#
_cell.length_a   1.000
_cell.length_b   1.000
_cell.length_c   1.000
_cell.angle_alpha   90.00
_cell.angle_beta   90.00
_cell.angle_gamma   90.00
#
_symmetry.space_group_name_H-M   'P 1'
#
loop_
_entity.id
_entity.type
_entity.pdbx_description
1 polymer ?
#
loop_
_entity_poly.entity_id
_entity_poly.type
_entity_poly.pdbx_seq_one_letter_code
_entity_poly.pdbx_strand_id
1 'polypeptide(L)' 'MLKLILITDSPEIAKKAEDSGVDIIMVDLEINGKQKRQGGLNTVISNHSIDAIPKVR' A
#
# COMPACT_ATOMS: atom_id res chain seq x y z
N MET A 1 8.83 18.59 -11.27
CA MET A 1 7.64 17.74 -11.36
C MET A 1 7.65 16.82 -10.15
N LEU A 2 6.52 16.69 -9.44
CA LEU A 2 6.41 15.81 -8.27
C LEU A 2 6.23 14.37 -8.73
N LYS A 3 6.75 13.42 -7.94
CA LYS A 3 6.51 11.98 -8.14
C LYS A 3 5.65 11.48 -6.99
N LEU A 4 4.48 10.94 -7.30
CA LEU A 4 3.49 10.48 -6.35
C LEU A 4 3.59 8.95 -6.16
N ILE A 5 3.51 8.52 -4.91
CA ILE A 5 3.53 7.11 -4.53
C ILE A 5 2.35 6.86 -3.60
N LEU A 6 1.57 5.81 -3.87
CA LEU A 6 0.51 5.34 -3.00
C LEU A 6 0.78 3.91 -2.55
N ILE A 7 0.58 3.62 -1.26
CA ILE A 7 0.66 2.27 -0.72
C ILE A 7 -0.75 1.80 -0.37
N THR A 8 -1.27 0.78 -1.05
CA THR A 8 -2.60 0.20 -0.80
C THR A 8 -2.68 -1.21 -1.37
N ASP A 9 -3.35 -2.12 -0.69
CA ASP A 9 -3.71 -3.44 -1.21
C ASP A 9 -5.13 -3.51 -1.77
N SER A 10 -5.87 -2.40 -1.80
CA SER A 10 -7.20 -2.33 -2.41
C SER A 10 -7.08 -2.10 -3.92
N PRO A 11 -7.53 -3.05 -4.76
CA PRO A 11 -7.48 -2.87 -6.22
C PRO A 11 -8.34 -1.69 -6.69
N GLU A 12 -9.45 -1.43 -6.00
CA GLU A 12 -10.33 -0.29 -6.33
C GLU A 12 -9.63 1.05 -6.09
N ILE A 13 -8.95 1.20 -4.95
CA ILE A 13 -8.21 2.41 -4.62
C ILE A 13 -7.01 2.55 -5.56
N ALA A 14 -6.29 1.46 -5.81
CA ALA A 14 -5.18 1.43 -6.76
C ALA A 14 -5.63 1.94 -8.14
N LYS A 15 -6.75 1.44 -8.66
CA LYS A 15 -7.26 1.88 -9.96
C LYS A 15 -7.59 3.37 -9.99
N LYS A 16 -8.28 3.87 -8.96
CA LYS A 16 -8.60 5.30 -8.84
C LYS A 16 -7.35 6.18 -8.74
N ALA A 17 -6.31 5.69 -8.07
CA ALA A 17 -5.05 6.41 -7.90
C ALA A 17 -4.28 6.52 -9.23
N GLU A 18 -4.21 5.43 -9.99
CA GLU A 18 -3.66 5.43 -11.36
C GLU A 18 -4.40 6.45 -12.24
N ASP A 19 -5.74 6.41 -12.24
CA ASP A 19 -6.57 7.33 -13.03
C ASP A 19 -6.41 8.80 -12.60
N SER A 20 -5.97 9.03 -11.35
CA SER A 20 -5.70 10.37 -10.80
C SER A 20 -4.27 10.85 -11.04
N GLY A 21 -3.42 10.07 -11.72
CA GLY A 21 -2.05 10.44 -12.06
C GLY A 21 -1.00 10.11 -10.99
N VAL A 22 -1.25 9.13 -10.11
CA VAL A 22 -0.22 8.62 -9.21
C VAL A 22 0.80 7.78 -10.00
N ASP A 23 2.10 8.07 -9.83
CA ASP A 23 3.16 7.44 -10.62
C ASP A 23 3.47 5.99 -10.20
N ILE A 24 3.37 5.69 -8.90
CA ILE A 24 3.70 4.36 -8.37
C ILE A 24 2.66 3.92 -7.35
N ILE A 25 2.14 2.71 -7.53
CA ILE A 25 1.30 2.02 -6.55
C ILE A 25 2.09 0.84 -5.99
N MET A 26 2.14 0.73 -4.66
CA MET A 26 2.88 -0.30 -3.95
C MET A 26 1.99 -1.03 -2.95
N VAL A 27 2.35 -2.27 -2.62
CA VAL A 27 1.77 -3.02 -1.50
C VAL A 27 2.87 -3.30 -0.50
N ASP A 28 2.75 -2.74 0.71
CA ASP A 28 3.64 -3.09 1.82
C ASP A 28 3.18 -4.39 2.49
N LEU A 29 3.98 -5.45 2.33
CA LEU A 29 3.74 -6.78 2.91
C LEU A 29 4.57 -7.03 4.18
N GLU A 30 5.19 -6.00 4.75
CA GLU A 30 5.91 -6.15 6.02
C GLU A 30 4.94 -6.51 7.15
N ILE A 31 5.18 -7.64 7.82
CA ILE A 31 4.40 -8.11 8.97
C ILE A 31 5.32 -8.34 10.19
N ASN A 32 6.51 -8.89 9.96
CA ASN A 32 7.43 -9.30 11.02
C ASN A 32 7.98 -8.10 11.81
N GLY A 33 7.59 -8.01 13.09
CA GLY A 33 8.06 -6.95 13.99
C GLY A 33 7.46 -5.56 13.73
N LYS A 34 6.55 -5.43 12.75
CA LYS A 34 5.96 -4.16 12.34
C LYS A 34 5.23 -3.46 13.48
N GLN A 35 4.35 -4.18 14.19
CA GLN A 35 3.62 -3.63 15.33
C GLN A 35 4.56 -3.15 16.45
N LYS A 36 5.61 -3.92 16.77
CA LYS A 36 6.56 -3.55 17.82
C LYS A 36 7.37 -2.32 17.45
N ARG A 37 7.78 -2.21 16.18
CA ARG A 37 8.60 -1.09 15.68
C ARG A 37 7.80 0.20 15.51
N GLN A 38 6.54 0.10 15.10
CA GLN A 38 5.69 1.25 14.77
C GLN A 38 4.69 1.61 15.88
N GLY A 39 4.50 0.73 16.86
CA GLY A 39 3.59 0.94 17.99
C GLY A 39 3.92 2.22 18.76
N GLY A 40 2.90 3.05 19.01
CA GLY A 40 3.04 4.32 19.73
C GLY A 40 3.58 5.48 18.90
N LEU A 41 3.93 5.28 17.62
CA LEU A 41 4.44 6.35 16.74
C LEU A 41 3.33 7.10 15.97
N ASN A 42 2.05 6.79 16.21
CA ASN A 42 0.90 7.32 15.45
C ASN A 42 1.05 7.16 13.92
N THR A 43 1.76 6.12 13.49
CA THR A 43 1.91 5.76 12.08
C THR A 43 0.82 4.79 11.66
N VAL A 44 0.49 4.76 10.36
CA VAL A 44 -0.43 3.78 9.81
C VAL A 44 0.26 2.41 9.82
N ILE A 45 -0.28 1.48 10.61
CA ILE A 45 0.16 0.09 10.62
C ILE A 45 -0.74 -0.68 9.64
N SER A 46 -0.33 -0.78 8.37
CA SER A 46 -1.09 -1.54 7.37
C SER A 46 -1.02 -3.05 7.64
N ASN A 47 -2.14 -3.72 7.38
CA ASN A 47 -2.29 -5.18 7.46
C ASN A 47 -2.65 -5.75 6.07
N HIS A 48 -1.82 -5.42 5.08
CA HIS A 48 -2.09 -5.78 3.70
C HIS A 48 -1.90 -7.28 3.47
N SER A 49 -2.65 -7.83 2.51
CA SER A 49 -2.49 -9.22 2.07
C SER A 49 -2.07 -9.30 0.62
N ILE A 50 -1.18 -10.25 0.32
CA ILE A 50 -0.83 -10.60 -1.06
C ILE A 50 -2.04 -11.17 -1.82
N ASP A 51 -3.00 -11.78 -1.12
CA ASP A 51 -4.21 -12.36 -1.72
C ASP A 51 -5.15 -11.29 -2.29
N ALA A 52 -5.03 -10.05 -1.82
CA ALA A 52 -5.80 -8.92 -2.35
C ALA A 52 -5.27 -8.44 -3.71
N ILE A 53 -4.06 -8.86 -4.11
CA ILE A 53 -3.46 -8.51 -5.40
C ILE A 53 -4.03 -9.45 -6.47
N PRO A 54 -4.68 -8.93 -7.53
CA PRO A 54 -5.14 -9.78 -8.63
C PRO A 54 -3.96 -10.54 -9.23
N LYS A 55 -4.12 -11.84 -9.43
CA LYS A 55 -3.13 -12.62 -10.18
C LYS A 55 -3.09 -12.07 -11.60
N VAL A 56 -1.96 -11.47 -11.97
CA VAL A 56 -1.67 -11.09 -13.35
C VAL A 56 -1.75 -12.38 -14.18
N ARG A 57 -2.66 -12.40 -15.16
CA ARG A 57 -2.78 -13.49 -16.15
C ARG A 57 -2.03 -13.11 -17.41
#